data_AF-A0A523ZWJ9-F1
#
_entry.id   AF-A0A523ZWJ9-F1
#
_cell.length_a   1.000
_cell.length_b   1.000
_cell.length_c   1.000
_cell.angle_alpha   90.00
_cell.angle_beta   90.00
_cell.angle_gamma   90.00
#
_symmetry.space_group_name_H-M   'P 1'
#
loop_
_entity.id
_entity.type
_entity.pdbx_description
1 polymer ?
#
loop_
_entity_poly.entity_id
_entity_poly.type
_entity_poly.pdbx_seq_one_letter_code
_entity_poly.pdbx_strand_id
1 'polypeptide(L)' 'DVRIRDIALPRLGAGDLLAVPGVGAYCLPMASNYNLAPRPAVVLVKEGQASLIQRRETFEDLTARDLPLPA' A
#
# COMPACT_ATOMS: atom_id res chain seq x y z
N ASP A 1 8.05 12.45 1.44
CA ASP A 1 7.08 11.43 1.87
C ASP A 1 6.87 11.54 3.38
N VAL A 2 5.94 12.38 3.81
CA VAL A 2 5.57 12.58 5.23
C VAL A 2 4.04 12.58 5.28
N ARG A 3 3.44 11.70 6.09
CA ARG A 3 1.97 11.51 6.11
C ARG A 3 1.27 12.35 7.17
N ILE A 4 1.82 12.42 8.37
CA ILE A 4 1.26 13.14 9.51
C ILE A 4 2.44 13.82 10.22
N ARG A 5 2.25 15.07 10.63
CA ARG A 5 3.20 15.82 11.46
C ARG A 5 2.60 15.99 12.85
N ASP A 6 3.49 16.12 13.84
CA ASP A 6 3.13 16.54 15.21
C ASP A 6 2.05 15.66 15.89
N ILE A 7 2.14 14.34 15.68
CA ILE A 7 1.28 13.36 16.33
C ILE A 7 1.97 12.74 17.55
N ALA A 8 1.25 12.62 18.66
CA ALA A 8 1.72 11.90 19.83
C ALA A 8 1.67 10.39 19.57
N LEU A 9 2.81 9.72 19.76
CA LEU A 9 2.95 8.27 19.63
C LEU A 9 3.66 7.71 20.88
N PRO A 10 3.40 6.46 21.26
CA PRO A 10 4.22 5.78 22.26
C PRO A 10 5.66 5.62 21.74
N ARG A 11 6.58 5.15 22.60
CA ARG A 11 7.95 4.82 22.15
C ARG A 11 7.87 3.70 21.11
N LEU A 12 8.42 3.95 19.92
CA LEU A 12 8.42 3.00 18.80
C LEU A 12 9.79 2.32 18.62
N GLY A 13 9.75 1.12 18.06
CA GLY A 13 10.89 0.37 17.57
C GLY A 13 10.70 -0.12 16.13
N ALA A 14 11.76 -0.64 15.53
CA ALA A 14 11.67 -1.27 14.21
C ALA A 14 10.79 -2.54 14.30
N GLY A 15 9.85 -2.67 13.37
CA GLY A 15 8.90 -3.80 13.33
C GLY A 15 7.54 -3.52 13.96
N ASP A 16 7.37 -2.40 14.68
CA ASP A 16 6.06 -2.00 15.19
C ASP A 16 5.08 -1.67 14.05
N LEU A 17 3.80 -1.96 14.27
CA LEU A 17 2.73 -1.67 13.32
C LEU A 17 2.02 -0.37 13.68
N LEU A 18 1.82 0.49 12.66
CA LEU A 18 1.05 1.71 12.78
C LEU A 18 -0.26 1.59 12.00
N ALA A 19 -1.37 2.00 12.62
CA ALA A 19 -2.67 2.11 11.98
C ALA A 19 -2.95 3.58 11.66
N VAL A 20 -3.30 3.87 10.40
CA VAL A 20 -3.68 5.21 9.94
C VAL A 20 -5.16 5.19 9.55
N PRO A 21 -6.08 5.71 10.39
CA PRO A 21 -7.50 5.72 10.09
C PRO A 21 -7.83 6.77 9.01
N GLY A 22 -9.05 6.71 8.46
CA GLY A 22 -9.54 7.71 7.50
C GLY A 22 -8.99 7.55 6.07
N VAL A 23 -8.31 6.44 5.77
CA VAL A 23 -7.68 6.18 4.46
C VAL A 23 -8.53 5.34 3.51
N GLY A 24 -9.83 5.16 3.81
CA GLY A 24 -10.72 4.33 3.00
C GLY A 24 -11.08 4.93 1.64
N ALA A 25 -11.09 6.26 1.54
CA ALA A 25 -11.38 6.98 0.30
C ALA A 25 -10.11 7.61 -0.27
N TYR A 26 -10.02 7.68 -1.60
CA TYR A 26 -8.98 8.36 -2.40
C TYR A 26 -7.55 7.84 -2.25
N CYS A 27 -7.19 7.12 -1.18
CA CYS A 27 -5.83 6.63 -0.97
C CYS A 27 -5.42 5.57 -1.98
N LEU A 28 -6.20 4.49 -2.11
CA LEU A 28 -5.89 3.42 -3.07
C LEU A 28 -6.08 3.88 -4.53
N PRO A 29 -7.15 4.61 -4.92
CA PRO A 29 -7.29 5.12 -6.28
C PRO A 29 -6.18 6.09 -6.72
N MET A 30 -5.57 6.83 -5.79
CA MET A 30 -4.47 7.75 -6.07
C MET A 30 -3.08 7.13 -5.84
N ALA A 31 -3.00 5.85 -5.46
CA ALA A 31 -1.72 5.18 -5.24
C ALA A 31 -0.97 4.98 -6.57
N SER A 32 0.35 5.20 -6.53
CA SER A 32 1.24 4.99 -7.67
C SER A 32 2.36 4.01 -7.31
N ASN A 33 3.05 3.50 -8.32
CA ASN A 33 4.26 2.69 -8.17
C ASN A 33 5.54 3.54 -8.18
N TYR A 34 5.46 4.78 -7.69
CA TYR A 34 6.64 5.62 -7.53
C TYR A 34 7.69 4.88 -6.70
N ASN A 35 8.96 4.96 -7.13
CA ASN A 35 10.09 4.16 -6.61
C ASN A 35 9.97 2.64 -6.82
N LEU A 36 9.25 2.21 -7.87
CA LEU A 36 9.00 0.78 -8.15
C LEU A 36 8.39 0.03 -6.95
N ALA A 37 7.63 0.73 -6.11
CA ALA A 37 6.97 0.15 -4.95
C ALA A 37 5.68 -0.55 -5.39
N PRO A 38 5.50 -1.87 -5.15
CA PRO A 38 4.25 -2.54 -5.46
C PRO A 38 3.11 -2.07 -4.53
N ARG A 39 1.93 -1.78 -5.11
CA ARG A 39 0.76 -1.41 -4.32
C ARG A 39 0.37 -2.55 -3.36
N PRO A 40 -0.08 -2.21 -2.14
CA PRO A 40 -0.35 -3.20 -1.10
C PRO A 40 -1.59 -4.05 -1.42
N ALA A 41 -1.70 -5.18 -0.72
CA ALA A 41 -2.94 -5.94 -0.65
C ALA A 41 -4.05 -5.16 0.05
N VAL A 42 -5.30 -5.46 -0.29
CA VAL A 42 -6.50 -4.92 0.37
C VAL A 42 -7.31 -6.06 0.93
N VAL A 43 -7.64 -5.96 2.22
CA VAL A 43 -8.42 -6.95 2.96
C VAL A 43 -9.72 -6.31 3.40
N LEU A 44 -10.83 -7.02 3.16
CA LEU A 44 -12.13 -6.70 3.75
C LEU A 44 -12.27 -7.48 5.05
N VAL A 45 -12.58 -6.78 6.14
CA VAL A 45 -12.93 -7.40 7.42
C VAL A 45 -14.43 -7.22 7.65
N LYS A 46 -15.14 -8.32 7.82
CA LYS A 46 -16.58 -8.32 8.13
C LYS A 46 -16.89 -9.46 9.09
N GLU A 47 -17.61 -9.17 10.17
CA GLU A 47 -18.05 -10.18 11.15
C GLU A 47 -16.89 -11.03 11.70
N GLY A 48 -15.74 -10.39 11.97
CA GLY A 48 -14.55 -11.06 12.47
C GLY A 48 -13.79 -11.90 11.43
N GLN A 49 -14.27 -11.97 10.19
CA GLN A 49 -13.61 -12.67 9.08
C GLN A 49 -12.83 -11.69 8.20
N ALA A 50 -11.63 -12.08 7.79
CA ALA A 50 -10.76 -11.30 6.94
C ALA A 50 -10.59 -11.97 5.57
N SER A 51 -10.97 -11.27 4.51
CA SER A 51 -10.90 -11.77 3.13
C SER A 51 -10.05 -10.86 2.28
N LEU A 52 -9.10 -11.44 1.53
CA LEU A 52 -8.32 -10.71 0.54
C LEU A 52 -9.25 -10.32 -0.62
N ILE A 53 -9.47 -9.01 -0.83
CA ILE A 53 -10.29 -8.50 -1.94
C ILE A 53 -9.44 -7.93 -3.07
N GLN A 54 -8.17 -7.63 -2.80
CA GLN A 54 -7.18 -7.29 -3.83
C GLN A 54 -5.81 -7.80 -3.39
N ARG A 55 -5.14 -8.60 -4.22
CA ARG A 55 -3.77 -9.06 -3.95
C ARG A 55 -2.77 -7.91 -4.05
N ARG A 56 -1.64 -8.06 -3.35
CA ARG A 56 -0.46 -7.19 -3.54
C ARG A 56 0.03 -7.32 -4.99
N GLU A 57 0.56 -6.23 -5.53
CA GLU A 57 1.31 -6.27 -6.79
C GLU A 57 2.65 -7.00 -6.64
N THR A 58 3.05 -7.64 -7.72
CA THR A 58 4.36 -8.27 -7.92
C THR A 58 5.26 -7.34 -8.72
N PHE A 59 6.55 -7.66 -8.85
CA PHE A 59 7.44 -6.87 -9.72
C PHE A 59 7.05 -7.02 -11.20
N GLU A 60 6.56 -8.18 -11.59
CA GLU A 60 6.06 -8.47 -12.93
C GLU A 60 4.85 -7.59 -13.28
N ASP A 61 3.96 -7.31 -12.31
CA ASP A 61 2.84 -6.38 -12.52
C ASP A 61 3.34 -4.96 -12.83
N LEU A 62 4.48 -4.55 -12.26
CA LEU A 62 5.04 -3.20 -12.46
C LEU A 62 5.56 -3.00 -13.88
N THR A 63 6.14 -4.04 -14.47
CA THR A 63 6.75 -4.01 -15.80
C THR A 63 5.85 -4.57 -16.88
N ALA A 64 4.61 -4.97 -16.55
CA ALA A 64 3.68 -5.63 -17.47
C ALA A 64 3.32 -4.80 -18.72
N ARG A 65 3.61 -3.50 -18.70
CA ARG A 65 3.34 -2.56 -19.79
C ARG A 65 4.60 -2.17 -20.56
N ASP A 66 5.76 -2.59 -20.11
CA ASP A 66 7.03 -2.23 -20.72
C ASP A 66 7.26 -3.08 -21.97
N LEU A 67 7.82 -2.46 -23.01
CA LEU A 67 8.23 -3.14 -24.23
C LEU A 67 9.75 -3.17 -24.32
N PRO A 68 10.33 -4.21 -24.95
CA PRO A 68 11.75 -4.19 -25.27
C PRO A 68 12.04 -3.00 -26.20
N LEU A 69 13.26 -2.46 -26.11
CA LEU A 69 13.72 -1.44 -27.04
C LEU A 69 13.73 -2.01 -28.48
N PRO A 70 13.41 -1.19 -29.50
CA PRO A 70 13.63 -1.57 -30.88
C PRO A 70 15.11 -1.96 -31.11
N ALA A 71 15.32 -2.90 -32.03
CA ALA A 71 16.65 -3.27 -32.52
C ALA A 71 17.36 -2.08 -33.20
#